data_AF-A0A2E0Y1H4-F1
#
_entry.id   AF-A0A2E0Y1H4-F1
#
_cell.length_a   1.000
_cell.length_b   1.000
_cell.length_c   1.000
_cell.angle_alpha   90.00
_cell.angle_beta   90.00
_cell.angle_gamma   90.00
#
_symmetry.space_group_name_H-M   'P 1'
#
loop_
_entity.id
_entity.type
_entity.pdbx_description
1 polymer ?
#
loop_
_entity_poly.entity_id
_entity_poly.type
_entity_poly.pdbx_seq_one_letter_code
_entity_poly.pdbx_strand_id
1 'polypeptide(L)'
;MDLFISIVISLLFVLVFINTAILEKLLSRDLVAAKSLGGGLAVSYVFLELLPEVDHGHELIGEAIEFVILIGFLVVFGLHRLVHHRARSSRHGTFLIQFVIACAYIWLLVYTFPIESGLYALGIGLLLLVHMVFFSYSLREENKAAYDRWGRWGIVLASLVGCGSVWLIGPASPLLGDIFIGVLAGTIIHQVFTIEIPGAQSVRFSWFLAGVLLFAAIYIVTELAGPVEENEAADRGRPVASMMG
;
A
#
# COMPACT_ATOMS: atom_id res chain seq x y z
N MET A 1 -0.51 -5.26 -18.22
CA MET A 1 0.00 -3.89 -18.20
C MET A 1 0.85 -3.64 -19.43
N ASP A 2 0.61 -2.54 -20.13
CA ASP A 2 1.66 -1.95 -20.95
C ASP A 2 2.78 -1.55 -20.00
N LEU A 3 3.90 -2.25 -20.06
CA LEU A 3 5.13 -2.00 -19.30
C LEU A 3 5.41 -0.51 -18.96
N PHE A 4 5.07 0.36 -19.90
CA PHE A 4 5.05 1.80 -19.76
C PHE A 4 4.32 2.32 -18.49
N ILE A 5 3.15 1.80 -18.14
CA ILE A 5 2.33 2.27 -17.02
C ILE A 5 3.00 2.02 -15.66
N SER A 6 3.56 0.83 -15.36
CA SER A 6 4.31 0.63 -14.10
C SER A 6 5.54 1.51 -14.04
N ILE A 7 6.24 1.71 -15.15
CA ILE A 7 7.38 2.63 -15.18
C ILE A 7 6.90 4.04 -14.82
N VAL A 8 5.80 4.50 -15.40
CA VAL A 8 5.22 5.81 -15.08
C VAL A 8 4.79 5.89 -13.61
N ILE A 9 4.06 4.91 -13.08
CA ILE A 9 3.62 4.89 -11.67
C ILE A 9 4.84 4.87 -10.73
N SER A 10 5.83 4.03 -11.00
CA SER A 10 7.08 3.96 -10.23
C SER A 10 7.85 5.28 -10.26
N LEU A 11 7.89 5.94 -11.41
CA LEU A 11 8.47 7.30 -11.53
C LEU A 11 7.67 8.33 -10.73
N LEU A 12 6.33 8.23 -10.72
CA LEU A 12 5.49 9.09 -9.88
C LEU A 12 5.76 8.87 -8.38
N PHE A 13 5.96 7.61 -7.94
CA PHE A 13 6.38 7.31 -6.57
C PHE A 13 7.73 7.95 -6.24
N VAL A 14 8.72 7.80 -7.14
CA VAL A 14 10.03 8.45 -7.00
C VAL A 14 9.89 9.97 -6.87
N LEU A 15 9.04 10.59 -7.70
CA LEU A 15 8.77 12.02 -7.63
C LEU A 15 8.15 12.41 -6.29
N VAL A 16 7.23 11.62 -5.74
CA VAL A 16 6.68 11.86 -4.38
C VAL A 16 7.78 11.86 -3.33
N PHE A 17 8.66 10.85 -3.32
CA PHE A 17 9.70 10.73 -2.31
C PHE A 17 10.78 11.82 -2.39
N ILE A 18 11.14 12.24 -3.61
CA ILE A 18 12.08 13.36 -3.80
C ILE A 18 11.46 14.67 -3.27
N ASN A 19 10.16 14.87 -3.51
CA ASN A 19 9.45 16.10 -3.23
C ASN A 19 8.71 16.12 -1.89
N THR A 20 8.92 15.13 -0.99
CA THR A 20 8.24 15.05 0.32
C THR A 20 8.28 16.37 1.09
N ALA A 21 9.39 17.10 1.08
CA ALA A 21 9.50 18.39 1.79
C ALA A 21 8.60 19.49 1.21
N ILE A 22 8.42 19.52 -0.11
CA ILE A 22 7.57 20.48 -0.81
C ILE A 22 6.10 20.12 -0.57
N LEU A 23 5.78 18.84 -0.71
CA LEU A 23 4.46 18.33 -0.39
C LEU A 23 4.11 18.68 1.06
N GLU A 24 5.03 18.49 2.02
CA GLU A 24 4.77 18.78 3.44
C GLU A 24 4.39 20.23 3.64
N LYS A 25 5.12 21.13 3.00
CA LYS A 25 4.79 22.55 3.03
C LYS A 25 3.41 22.83 2.42
N LEU A 26 3.03 22.15 1.34
CA LEU A 26 1.71 22.31 0.70
C LEU A 26 0.56 21.84 1.62
N LEU A 27 0.72 20.70 2.30
CA LEU A 27 -0.29 20.13 3.21
C LEU A 27 -0.27 20.77 4.61
N SER A 28 0.80 21.48 4.98
CA SER A 28 1.00 22.05 6.32
C SER A 28 -0.04 23.09 6.76
N ARG A 29 -0.84 23.64 5.84
CA ARG A 29 -1.92 24.58 6.17
C ARG A 29 -2.97 23.98 7.11
N ASP A 30 -3.26 22.69 6.96
CA ASP A 30 -4.16 21.94 7.85
C ASP A 30 -3.69 20.48 7.93
N LEU A 31 -2.53 20.28 8.55
CA LEU A 31 -1.89 18.96 8.64
C LEU A 31 -2.79 17.93 9.33
N VAL A 32 -3.62 18.35 10.29
CA VAL A 32 -4.57 17.48 11.00
C VAL A 32 -5.65 16.97 10.04
N ALA A 33 -6.23 17.85 9.22
CA ALA A 33 -7.18 17.45 8.18
C ALA A 33 -6.53 16.53 7.15
N ALA A 34 -5.34 16.87 6.66
CA ALA A 34 -4.62 16.06 5.68
C ALA A 34 -4.31 14.65 6.21
N LYS A 35 -3.76 14.53 7.42
CA LYS A 35 -3.51 13.23 8.07
C LYS A 35 -4.80 12.45 8.29
N SER A 36 -5.90 13.12 8.66
CA SER A 36 -7.20 12.47 8.81
C SER A 36 -7.70 11.90 7.48
N LEU A 37 -7.62 12.67 6.39
CA LEU A 37 -7.96 12.22 5.03
C LEU A 37 -7.11 11.03 4.62
N GLY A 38 -5.79 11.09 4.83
CA GLY A 38 -4.85 10.01 4.54
C GLY A 38 -5.16 8.74 5.31
N GLY A 39 -5.45 8.85 6.62
CA GLY A 39 -5.88 7.71 7.44
C GLY A 39 -7.19 7.07 6.94
N GLY A 40 -8.15 7.86 6.46
CA GLY A 40 -9.37 7.36 5.85
C GLY A 40 -9.10 6.58 4.55
N LEU A 41 -8.28 7.14 3.66
CA LEU A 41 -7.84 6.46 2.43
C LEU A 41 -7.11 5.15 2.72
N ALA A 42 -6.20 5.16 3.70
CA ALA A 42 -5.40 3.99 4.07
C ALA A 42 -6.24 2.87 4.68
N VAL A 43 -7.20 3.19 5.55
CA VAL A 43 -8.14 2.20 6.09
C VAL A 43 -9.01 1.62 4.98
N SER A 44 -9.54 2.46 4.09
CA SER A 44 -10.33 1.97 2.97
C SER A 44 -9.52 1.06 2.04
N TYR A 45 -8.25 1.37 1.77
CA TYR A 45 -7.35 0.48 1.05
C TYR A 45 -7.27 -0.90 1.69
N VAL A 46 -7.09 -0.98 3.01
CA VAL A 46 -7.02 -2.27 3.70
C VAL A 46 -8.29 -3.10 3.46
N PHE A 47 -9.47 -2.50 3.60
CA PHE A 47 -10.73 -3.24 3.54
C PHE A 47 -11.23 -3.51 2.13
N LEU A 48 -11.02 -2.59 1.19
CA LEU A 48 -11.59 -2.66 -0.15
C LEU A 48 -10.63 -3.24 -1.19
N GLU A 49 -9.32 -3.15 -0.95
CA GLU A 49 -8.29 -3.64 -1.88
C GLU A 49 -7.51 -4.80 -1.28
N LEU A 50 -6.88 -4.58 -0.12
CA LEU A 50 -5.91 -5.53 0.42
C LEU A 50 -6.53 -6.84 0.90
N LEU A 51 -7.60 -6.77 1.69
CA LEU A 51 -8.24 -7.98 2.22
C LEU A 51 -8.89 -8.83 1.11
N PRO A 52 -9.62 -8.24 0.13
CA PRO A 52 -10.10 -9.01 -1.02
C PRO A 52 -8.98 -9.62 -1.86
N GLU A 53 -7.87 -8.90 -2.08
CA GLU A 53 -6.71 -9.43 -2.81
C GLU A 53 -6.11 -10.64 -2.08
N VAL A 54 -5.99 -10.56 -0.76
CA VAL A 54 -5.57 -11.70 0.05
C VAL A 54 -6.54 -12.87 -0.12
N ASP A 55 -7.85 -12.64 -0.08
CA ASP A 55 -8.86 -13.70 -0.14
C ASP A 55 -8.89 -14.44 -1.49
N HIS A 56 -8.67 -13.72 -2.60
CA HIS A 56 -8.70 -14.31 -3.95
C HIS A 56 -7.34 -14.77 -4.46
N GLY A 57 -6.23 -14.23 -3.94
CA GLY A 57 -4.89 -14.37 -4.53
C GLY A 57 -4.02 -15.52 -4.01
N HIS A 58 -4.54 -16.48 -3.24
CA HIS A 58 -3.71 -17.46 -2.50
C HIS A 58 -3.98 -18.93 -2.86
N GLU A 59 -4.21 -19.23 -4.15
CA GLU A 59 -4.60 -20.57 -4.62
C GLU A 59 -3.63 -21.70 -4.20
N LEU A 60 -2.34 -21.42 -4.02
CA LEU A 60 -1.35 -22.44 -3.65
C LEU A 60 -1.12 -22.56 -2.15
N ILE A 61 -1.23 -21.44 -1.41
CA ILE A 61 -1.05 -21.43 0.04
C ILE A 61 -2.33 -21.85 0.78
N GLY A 62 -3.52 -21.61 0.21
CA GLY A 62 -4.80 -21.87 0.87
C GLY A 62 -4.90 -21.13 2.23
N GLU A 63 -5.62 -21.73 3.18
CA GLU A 63 -5.81 -21.24 4.56
C GLU A 63 -4.51 -21.12 5.40
N ALA A 64 -3.33 -21.36 4.80
CA ALA A 64 -2.06 -21.02 5.45
C ALA A 64 -1.69 -19.53 5.28
N ILE A 65 -2.40 -18.78 4.42
CA ILE A 65 -2.08 -17.39 4.10
C ILE A 65 -2.25 -16.49 5.32
N GLU A 66 -3.23 -16.79 6.17
CA GLU A 66 -3.51 -16.10 7.42
C GLU A 66 -2.31 -16.18 8.37
N PHE A 67 -1.59 -17.31 8.38
CA PHE A 67 -0.34 -17.44 9.15
C PHE A 67 0.77 -16.58 8.56
N VAL A 68 0.86 -16.49 7.23
CA VAL A 68 1.85 -15.63 6.57
C VAL A 68 1.59 -14.15 6.89
N ILE A 69 0.33 -13.72 6.83
CA ILE A 69 -0.10 -12.37 7.22
C ILE A 69 0.24 -12.10 8.68
N LEU A 70 -0.09 -13.04 9.57
CA LEU A 70 0.21 -12.92 10.99
C LEU A 70 1.72 -12.80 11.23
N ILE A 71 2.54 -13.60 10.55
CA ILE A 71 4.00 -13.53 10.65
C ILE A 71 4.50 -12.17 10.15
N GLY A 72 4.03 -11.70 8.99
CA GLY A 72 4.38 -10.37 8.46
C GLY A 72 4.07 -9.27 9.47
N PHE A 73 2.85 -9.28 10.02
CA PHE A 73 2.43 -8.35 11.07
C PHE A 73 3.34 -8.45 12.31
N LEU A 74 3.59 -9.66 12.84
CA LEU A 74 4.36 -9.88 14.06
C LEU A 74 5.82 -9.45 13.91
N VAL A 75 6.43 -9.66 12.73
CA VAL A 75 7.80 -9.22 12.46
C VAL A 75 7.89 -7.70 12.54
N VAL A 76 7.00 -6.99 11.84
CA VAL A 76 7.00 -5.52 11.83
C VAL A 76 6.66 -4.96 13.21
N PHE A 77 5.61 -5.49 13.85
CA PHE A 77 5.23 -5.12 15.21
C PHE A 77 6.37 -5.35 16.22
N GLY A 78 6.99 -6.52 16.17
CA GLY A 78 8.08 -6.90 17.06
C GLY A 78 9.29 -5.98 16.90
N LEU A 79 9.70 -5.70 15.66
CA LEU A 79 10.78 -4.77 15.36
C LEU A 79 10.45 -3.35 15.85
N HIS A 80 9.24 -2.86 15.59
CA HIS A 80 8.79 -1.55 16.04
C HIS A 80 8.81 -1.42 17.57
N ARG A 81 8.33 -2.47 18.27
CA ARG A 81 8.35 -2.54 19.73
C ARG A 81 9.77 -2.57 20.31
N LEU A 82 10.67 -3.36 19.73
CA LEU A 82 12.08 -3.44 20.15
C LEU A 82 12.78 -2.08 20.00
N VAL A 83 12.50 -1.40 18.90
CA VAL A 83 13.01 -0.06 18.59
C VAL A 83 12.52 0.96 19.62
N HIS A 84 11.22 0.99 19.94
CA HIS A 84 10.67 1.91 20.94
C HIS A 84 11.23 1.66 22.34
N HIS A 85 11.44 0.41 22.74
CA HIS A 85 12.08 0.09 24.02
C HIS A 85 13.54 0.53 24.09
N ARG A 86 14.28 0.43 22.97
CA ARG A 86 15.70 0.84 22.87
C ARG A 86 15.90 2.32 22.52
N ALA A 87 14.83 3.05 22.18
CA ALA A 87 14.89 4.47 21.80
C ALA A 87 15.47 5.39 22.90
N ARG A 88 15.61 4.89 24.14
CA ARG A 88 16.34 5.58 25.22
C ARG A 88 17.85 5.67 25.00
N SER A 89 18.46 4.90 24.08
CA SER A 89 19.92 4.87 23.89
C SER A 89 20.44 5.47 22.58
N SER A 90 19.63 5.57 21.51
CA SER A 90 20.05 6.20 20.23
C SER A 90 18.89 6.49 19.28
N ARG A 91 18.60 7.78 19.04
CA ARG A 91 17.60 8.24 18.05
C ARG A 91 17.96 7.84 16.60
N HIS A 92 19.25 7.66 16.30
CA HIS A 92 19.71 7.25 14.97
C HIS A 92 19.46 5.75 14.70
N GLY A 93 19.65 4.89 15.71
CA GLY A 93 19.43 3.45 15.57
C GLY A 93 17.95 3.11 15.35
N THR A 94 17.06 3.83 16.04
CA THR A 94 15.60 3.73 15.87
C THR A 94 15.19 4.03 14.43
N PHE A 95 15.62 5.18 13.90
CA PHE A 95 15.31 5.56 12.53
C PHE A 95 15.87 4.58 11.49
N LEU A 96 17.09 4.05 11.68
CA LEU A 96 17.67 3.10 10.74
C LEU A 96 16.83 1.83 10.60
N ILE A 97 16.31 1.29 11.71
CA ILE A 97 15.48 0.08 11.66
C ILE A 97 14.14 0.37 10.97
N GLN A 98 13.47 1.46 11.34
CA GLN A 98 12.22 1.89 10.67
C GLN A 98 12.44 2.13 9.18
N PHE A 99 13.56 2.76 8.81
CA PHE A 99 13.96 2.97 7.43
C PHE A 99 14.20 1.67 6.66
N VAL A 100 14.85 0.67 7.25
CA VAL A 100 15.07 -0.64 6.59
C VAL A 100 13.74 -1.35 6.34
N ILE A 101 12.83 -1.34 7.31
CA ILE A 101 11.47 -1.88 7.16
C ILE A 101 10.74 -1.15 6.04
N ALA A 102 10.84 0.18 6.01
CA ALA A 102 10.24 1.00 4.97
C ALA A 102 10.79 0.71 3.56
N CYS A 103 12.10 0.52 3.42
CA CYS A 103 12.70 0.12 2.16
C CYS A 103 12.22 -1.27 1.71
N ALA A 104 12.16 -2.24 2.64
CA ALA A 104 11.66 -3.58 2.32
C ALA A 104 10.18 -3.54 1.90
N TYR A 105 9.36 -2.78 2.62
CA TYR A 105 7.96 -2.53 2.30
C TYR A 105 7.79 -1.94 0.89
N ILE A 106 8.51 -0.85 0.59
CA ILE A 106 8.41 -0.18 -0.72
C ILE A 106 8.92 -1.05 -1.86
N TRP A 107 10.03 -1.76 -1.65
CA TRP A 107 10.51 -2.73 -2.63
C TRP A 107 9.47 -3.80 -2.92
N LEU A 108 8.91 -4.41 -1.87
CA LEU A 108 7.94 -5.50 -1.98
C LEU A 108 6.67 -5.01 -2.68
N LEU A 109 6.11 -3.88 -2.23
CA LEU A 109 4.91 -3.28 -2.80
C LEU A 109 5.07 -2.98 -4.29
N VAL A 110 6.19 -2.39 -4.71
CA VAL A 110 6.43 -2.09 -6.13
C VAL A 110 6.71 -3.36 -6.95
N TYR A 111 7.39 -4.34 -6.36
CA TYR A 111 7.68 -5.61 -7.02
C TYR A 111 6.41 -6.46 -7.26
N THR A 112 5.50 -6.51 -6.29
CA THR A 112 4.25 -7.27 -6.36
C THR A 112 3.09 -6.49 -6.96
N PHE A 113 3.31 -5.23 -7.36
CA PHE A 113 2.24 -4.39 -7.87
C PHE A 113 1.59 -5.04 -9.11
N PRO A 114 0.27 -5.29 -9.11
CA PRO A 114 -0.39 -6.04 -10.17
C PRO A 114 -0.20 -5.36 -11.52
N ILE A 115 0.12 -6.19 -12.52
CA ILE A 115 0.40 -5.78 -13.91
C ILE A 115 -0.93 -5.76 -14.67
N GLU A 116 -1.91 -5.01 -14.16
CA GLU A 116 -3.21 -4.83 -14.82
C GLU A 116 -3.20 -3.64 -15.79
N SER A 117 -4.23 -3.53 -16.62
CA SER A 117 -4.39 -2.44 -17.59
C SER A 117 -5.80 -1.89 -17.56
N GLY A 118 -5.95 -0.59 -17.82
CA GLY A 118 -7.26 0.07 -17.86
C GLY A 118 -7.47 1.02 -16.69
N LEU A 119 -8.74 1.38 -16.47
CA LEU A 119 -9.12 2.36 -15.45
C LEU A 119 -8.83 1.88 -14.02
N TYR A 120 -8.94 0.57 -13.78
CA TYR A 120 -8.60 -0.04 -12.49
C TYR A 120 -7.14 0.21 -12.10
N ALA A 121 -6.19 -0.18 -12.94
CA ALA A 121 -4.76 0.02 -12.70
C ALA A 121 -4.39 1.50 -12.48
N LEU A 122 -5.05 2.42 -13.21
CA LEU A 122 -4.86 3.86 -13.00
C LEU A 122 -5.42 4.34 -11.66
N GLY A 123 -6.62 3.88 -11.27
CA GLY A 123 -7.23 4.25 -10.00
C GLY A 123 -6.45 3.73 -8.80
N ILE A 124 -6.07 2.45 -8.80
CA ILE A 124 -5.24 1.86 -7.75
C ILE A 124 -3.85 2.52 -7.72
N GLY A 125 -3.23 2.77 -8.87
CA GLY A 125 -1.96 3.49 -8.95
C GLY A 125 -2.04 4.91 -8.35
N LEU A 126 -3.13 5.63 -8.58
CA LEU A 126 -3.36 6.95 -8.00
C LEU A 126 -3.59 6.89 -6.49
N LEU A 127 -4.37 5.91 -6.02
CA LEU A 127 -4.62 5.70 -4.59
C LEU A 127 -3.33 5.36 -3.84
N LEU A 128 -2.50 4.48 -4.41
CA LEU A 128 -1.17 4.18 -3.88
C LEU A 128 -0.25 5.40 -3.94
N LEU A 129 -0.29 6.22 -4.99
CA LEU A 129 0.49 7.45 -5.05
C LEU A 129 0.14 8.38 -3.88
N VAL A 130 -1.15 8.51 -3.55
CA VAL A 130 -1.61 9.28 -2.39
C VAL A 130 -1.14 8.63 -1.08
N HIS A 131 -1.24 7.31 -0.94
CA HIS A 131 -0.70 6.58 0.20
C HIS A 131 0.81 6.85 0.37
N MET A 132 1.60 6.84 -0.72
CA MET A 132 3.04 7.15 -0.70
C MET A 132 3.33 8.57 -0.19
N VAL A 133 2.45 9.54 -0.47
CA VAL A 133 2.58 10.89 0.10
C VAL A 133 2.52 10.80 1.62
N PHE A 134 1.48 10.21 2.19
CA PHE A 134 1.32 10.12 3.65
C PHE A 134 2.40 9.26 4.31
N PHE A 135 2.77 8.14 3.70
CA PHE A 135 3.87 7.27 4.14
C PHE A 135 5.21 8.02 4.18
N SER A 136 5.51 8.82 3.15
CA SER A 136 6.75 9.60 3.12
C SER A 136 6.81 10.64 4.25
N TYR A 137 5.66 11.17 4.67
CA TYR A 137 5.58 12.11 5.78
C TYR A 137 5.76 11.42 7.11
N SER A 138 5.16 10.24 7.31
CA SER A 138 5.34 9.51 8.57
C SER A 138 6.81 9.18 8.80
N LEU A 139 7.54 8.76 7.76
CA LEU A 139 8.99 8.53 7.85
C LEU A 139 9.78 9.81 8.13
N ARG A 140 9.40 10.93 7.50
CA ARG A 140 10.07 12.22 7.72
C ARG A 140 9.81 12.78 9.12
N GLU A 141 8.64 12.51 9.70
CA GLU A 141 8.26 12.96 11.04
C GLU A 141 9.10 12.28 12.14
N GLU A 142 9.48 11.01 11.94
CA GLU A 142 10.35 10.27 12.86
C GLU A 142 11.74 10.92 13.01
N ASN A 143 12.39 11.21 11.88
CA ASN A 143 13.69 11.89 11.85
C ASN A 143 13.91 12.70 10.56
N LYS A 144 13.38 13.92 10.55
CA LYS A 144 13.45 14.87 9.43
C LYS A 144 14.86 15.07 8.87
N ALA A 145 15.85 15.23 9.75
CA ALA A 145 17.23 15.46 9.34
C ALA A 145 17.85 14.25 8.61
N ALA A 146 17.62 13.03 9.13
CA ALA A 146 18.11 11.81 8.50
C ALA A 146 17.36 11.50 7.19
N TYR A 147 16.03 11.67 7.19
CA TYR A 147 15.20 11.49 6.00
C TYR A 147 15.62 12.43 4.85
N ASP A 148 15.77 13.72 5.12
CA ASP A 148 16.14 14.73 4.11
C ASP A 148 17.57 14.52 3.59
N ARG A 149 18.49 14.04 4.44
CA ARG A 149 19.90 13.82 4.07
C ARG A 149 20.08 12.56 3.24
N TRP A 150 19.50 11.44 3.64
CA TRP A 150 19.75 10.14 3.00
C TRP A 150 18.52 9.22 2.91
N GLY A 151 17.57 9.31 3.85
CA GLY A 151 16.42 8.39 3.89
C GLY A 151 15.58 8.42 2.61
N ARG A 152 15.23 9.61 2.10
CA ARG A 152 14.45 9.72 0.84
C ARG A 152 15.13 9.03 -0.35
N TRP A 153 16.45 9.11 -0.45
CA TRP A 153 17.21 8.50 -1.55
C TRP A 153 17.23 6.99 -1.45
N GLY A 154 17.25 6.46 -0.23
CA GLY A 154 17.10 5.04 0.03
C GLY A 154 15.73 4.49 -0.38
N ILE A 155 14.66 5.23 -0.07
CA ILE A 155 13.29 4.86 -0.49
C ILE A 155 13.14 4.93 -2.02
N VAL A 156 13.68 5.98 -2.66
CA VAL A 156 13.75 6.08 -4.13
C VAL A 156 14.47 4.87 -4.72
N LEU A 157 15.62 4.49 -4.14
CA LEU A 157 16.36 3.31 -4.60
C LEU A 157 15.55 2.03 -4.41
N ALA A 158 14.85 1.86 -3.28
CA ALA A 158 13.98 0.71 -3.04
C ALA A 158 12.85 0.62 -4.08
N SER A 159 12.21 1.73 -4.43
CA SER A 159 11.19 1.76 -5.49
C SER A 159 11.76 1.37 -6.86
N LEU A 160 12.91 1.93 -7.23
CA LEU A 160 13.57 1.62 -8.50
C LEU A 160 14.03 0.15 -8.57
N VAL A 161 14.58 -0.38 -7.47
CA VAL A 161 14.97 -1.78 -7.37
C VAL A 161 13.74 -2.68 -7.41
N GLY A 162 12.61 -2.31 -6.79
CA GLY A 162 11.36 -3.08 -6.87
C GLY A 162 10.88 -3.21 -8.32
N CYS A 163 10.76 -2.08 -9.02
CA CYS A 163 10.39 -2.07 -10.43
C CYS A 163 11.40 -2.82 -11.31
N GLY A 164 12.71 -2.63 -11.06
CA GLY A 164 13.78 -3.31 -11.79
C GLY A 164 13.90 -4.80 -11.48
N SER A 165 13.43 -5.27 -10.32
CA SER A 165 13.51 -6.69 -9.94
C SER A 165 12.67 -7.56 -10.87
N VAL A 166 11.49 -7.09 -11.26
CA VAL A 166 10.64 -7.79 -12.24
C VAL A 166 11.39 -8.01 -13.56
N TRP A 167 12.24 -7.07 -13.97
CA TRP A 167 13.06 -7.19 -15.18
C TRP A 167 14.25 -8.13 -15.05
N LEU A 168 14.93 -8.07 -13.90
CA LEU A 168 16.18 -8.78 -13.70
C LEU A 168 15.97 -10.26 -13.38
N ILE A 169 14.93 -10.57 -12.62
CA ILE A 169 14.69 -11.93 -12.09
C ILE A 169 13.31 -12.48 -12.47
N GLY A 170 12.47 -11.71 -13.16
CA GLY A 170 11.11 -12.10 -13.51
C GLY A 170 10.09 -11.88 -12.40
N PRO A 171 8.79 -12.10 -12.68
CA PRO A 171 7.76 -12.12 -11.66
C PRO A 171 7.98 -13.27 -10.68
N ALA A 172 7.44 -13.14 -9.47
CA ALA A 172 7.50 -14.20 -8.48
C ALA A 172 6.83 -15.47 -9.04
N SER A 173 7.31 -16.65 -8.63
CA SER A 173 6.52 -17.86 -8.81
C SER A 173 5.20 -17.70 -8.07
N PRO A 174 4.10 -18.37 -8.47
CA PRO A 174 2.80 -18.20 -7.82
C PRO A 174 2.90 -18.38 -6.30
N LEU A 175 3.57 -19.45 -5.83
CA LEU A 175 3.78 -19.68 -4.40
C LEU A 175 4.52 -18.52 -3.71
N LEU A 176 5.57 -17.98 -4.34
CA LEU A 176 6.32 -16.86 -3.75
C LEU A 176 5.51 -15.56 -3.81
N GLY A 177 4.65 -15.41 -4.82
CA GLY A 177 3.66 -14.35 -4.93
C GLY A 177 2.71 -14.34 -3.73
N ASP A 178 2.09 -15.50 -3.42
CA ASP A 178 1.21 -15.68 -2.26
C ASP A 178 1.95 -15.30 -0.96
N ILE A 179 3.19 -15.77 -0.78
CA ILE A 179 4.00 -15.42 0.40
C ILE A 179 4.22 -13.91 0.48
N PHE A 180 4.60 -13.29 -0.62
CA PHE A 180 4.89 -11.86 -0.68
C PHE A 180 3.65 -11.01 -0.42
N ILE A 181 2.50 -11.36 -1.00
CA ILE A 181 1.21 -10.71 -0.74
C ILE A 181 0.82 -10.86 0.74
N GLY A 182 0.94 -12.07 1.32
CA GLY A 182 0.65 -12.28 2.74
C GLY A 182 1.55 -11.44 3.66
N VAL A 183 2.86 -11.44 3.43
CA VAL A 183 3.81 -10.62 4.20
C VAL A 183 3.52 -9.12 4.04
N LEU A 184 3.23 -8.68 2.81
CA LEU A 184 2.88 -7.30 2.51
C LEU A 184 1.59 -6.90 3.22
N ALA A 185 0.57 -7.76 3.21
CA ALA A 185 -0.70 -7.51 3.88
C ALA A 185 -0.53 -7.35 5.39
N GLY A 186 0.22 -8.25 6.03
CA GLY A 186 0.55 -8.13 7.46
C GLY A 186 1.30 -6.84 7.79
N THR A 187 2.22 -6.44 6.91
CA THR A 187 2.99 -5.19 7.03
C THR A 187 2.10 -3.96 6.90
N ILE A 188 1.22 -3.92 5.89
CA ILE A 188 0.29 -2.81 5.65
C ILE A 188 -0.71 -2.70 6.78
N ILE A 189 -1.29 -3.81 7.25
CA ILE A 189 -2.20 -3.80 8.40
C ILE A 189 -1.52 -3.15 9.62
N HIS A 190 -0.28 -3.55 9.95
CA HIS A 190 0.45 -2.91 11.02
C HIS A 190 0.66 -1.41 10.76
N GLN A 191 1.14 -1.06 9.57
CA GLN A 191 1.45 0.32 9.18
C GLN A 191 0.21 1.23 9.29
N VAL A 192 -0.90 0.83 8.70
CA VAL A 192 -2.14 1.60 8.66
C VAL A 192 -2.70 1.79 10.07
N PHE A 193 -2.91 0.71 10.82
CA PHE A 193 -3.57 0.78 12.12
C PHE A 193 -2.69 1.32 13.25
N THR A 194 -1.37 1.38 13.07
CA THR A 194 -0.46 1.83 14.13
C THR A 194 0.14 3.21 13.84
N ILE A 195 0.42 3.52 12.57
CA ILE A 195 1.20 4.70 12.17
C ILE A 195 0.33 5.72 11.42
N GLU A 196 -0.50 5.27 10.47
CA GLU A 196 -1.17 6.19 9.53
C GLU A 196 -2.50 6.73 10.04
N ILE A 197 -3.27 5.92 10.78
CA ILE A 197 -4.50 6.41 11.42
C ILE A 197 -4.13 7.37 12.56
N PRO A 198 -4.59 8.63 12.52
CA PRO A 198 -4.38 9.53 13.64
C PRO A 198 -5.06 8.99 14.90
N GLY A 199 -4.41 9.13 16.05
CA GLY A 199 -5.03 8.78 17.32
C GLY A 199 -6.37 9.49 17.54
N ALA A 200 -7.26 8.90 18.34
CA ALA A 200 -8.63 9.39 18.52
C ALA A 200 -8.74 10.88 18.95
N GLN A 201 -7.71 11.43 19.60
CA GLN A 201 -7.68 12.82 20.04
C GLN A 201 -7.21 13.81 18.95
N SER A 202 -6.60 13.32 17.88
CA SER A 202 -6.03 14.12 16.79
C SER A 202 -6.72 13.89 15.44
N VAL A 203 -7.78 13.08 15.40
CA VAL A 203 -8.56 12.85 14.18
C VAL A 203 -9.66 13.89 14.01
N ARG A 204 -9.75 14.49 12.82
CA ARG A 204 -10.92 15.23 12.38
C ARG A 204 -11.81 14.29 11.57
N PHE A 205 -12.83 13.74 12.22
CA PHE A 205 -13.65 12.68 11.65
C PHE A 205 -14.27 13.02 10.29
N SER A 206 -14.66 14.28 10.04
CA SER A 206 -15.20 14.69 8.74
C SER A 206 -14.21 14.50 7.59
N TRP A 207 -12.93 14.81 7.81
CA TRP A 207 -11.87 14.61 6.82
C TRP A 207 -11.51 13.13 6.68
N PHE A 208 -11.53 12.38 7.78
CA PHE A 208 -11.35 10.93 7.75
C PHE A 208 -12.46 10.25 6.91
N LEU A 209 -13.72 10.60 7.18
CA LEU A 209 -14.87 10.10 6.42
C LEU A 209 -14.80 10.51 4.95
N ALA A 210 -14.36 11.74 4.65
CA ALA A 210 -14.15 12.17 3.27
C ALA A 210 -13.10 11.30 2.56
N GLY A 211 -12.05 10.87 3.25
CA GLY A 211 -11.04 9.95 2.71
C GLY A 211 -11.63 8.58 2.40
N VAL A 212 -12.42 8.04 3.33
CA VAL A 212 -13.14 6.77 3.14
C VAL A 212 -14.09 6.82 1.93
N LEU A 213 -14.91 7.86 1.86
CA LEU A 213 -15.87 8.05 0.77
C LEU A 213 -15.17 8.28 -0.57
N LEU A 214 -14.05 9.00 -0.59
CA LEU A 214 -13.26 9.21 -1.79
C LEU A 214 -12.67 7.89 -2.31
N PHE A 215 -12.06 7.09 -1.44
CA PHE A 215 -11.53 5.78 -1.83
C PHE A 215 -12.65 4.89 -2.37
N ALA A 216 -13.75 4.77 -1.62
CA ALA A 216 -14.87 3.93 -2.01
C ALA A 216 -15.49 4.38 -3.36
N ALA A 217 -15.61 5.68 -3.60
CA ALA A 217 -16.09 6.20 -4.87
C ALA A 217 -15.15 5.86 -6.03
N ILE A 218 -13.84 6.02 -5.85
CA ILE A 218 -12.85 5.63 -6.86
C ILE A 218 -12.93 4.13 -7.12
N TYR A 219 -12.91 3.32 -6.07
CA TYR A 219 -13.00 1.86 -6.13
C TYR A 219 -14.24 1.40 -6.89
N ILE A 220 -15.43 1.92 -6.55
CA ILE A 220 -16.67 1.57 -7.26
C ILE A 220 -16.61 1.96 -8.73
N VAL A 221 -16.11 3.16 -9.05
CA VAL A 221 -16.01 3.61 -10.45
C VAL A 221 -15.02 2.74 -11.24
N THR A 222 -13.90 2.35 -10.64
CA THR A 222 -12.91 1.50 -11.29
C THR A 222 -13.41 0.07 -11.48
N GLU A 223 -14.11 -0.46 -10.49
CA GLU A 223 -14.67 -1.82 -10.52
C GLU A 223 -15.79 -1.92 -11.57
N LEU A 224 -16.70 -0.95 -11.60
CA LEU A 224 -17.77 -0.86 -12.60
C LEU A 224 -17.23 -0.61 -14.02
N ALA A 225 -16.00 -0.12 -14.15
CA ALA A 225 -15.33 0.12 -15.42
C ALA A 225 -14.36 -1.01 -15.82
N GLY A 226 -14.25 -2.07 -15.02
CA GLY A 226 -13.52 -3.30 -15.34
C GLY A 226 -14.11 -4.04 -16.54
N PRO A 227 -13.36 -4.99 -17.15
CA PRO A 227 -13.79 -5.65 -18.37
C PRO A 227 -15.11 -6.40 -18.19
N VAL A 228 -16.10 -6.07 -19.04
CA VAL A 228 -17.45 -6.66 -19.10
C VAL A 228 -17.45 -8.18 -19.32
N GLU A 229 -16.32 -8.77 -19.73
CA GLU A 229 -16.21 -10.18 -20.12
C GLU A 229 -16.51 -11.17 -18.98
N GLU A 230 -16.24 -10.83 -17.71
CA GLU A 230 -16.52 -11.72 -16.58
C GLU A 230 -18.01 -11.75 -16.20
N ASN A 231 -18.71 -10.63 -16.45
CA ASN A 231 -20.14 -10.50 -16.16
C ASN A 231 -21.02 -11.27 -17.17
N GLU A 232 -20.56 -11.44 -18.41
CA GLU A 232 -21.23 -12.30 -19.40
C GLU A 232 -20.98 -13.80 -19.19
N ALA A 233 -19.81 -14.20 -18.67
CA ALA A 233 -19.52 -15.59 -18.38
C ALA A 233 -20.38 -16.13 -17.22
N ALA A 234 -20.64 -15.29 -16.21
CA ALA A 234 -21.53 -15.59 -15.09
C ALA A 234 -23.01 -15.75 -15.53
N ASP A 235 -23.45 -15.00 -16.55
CA ASP A 235 -24.83 -15.07 -17.06
C ASP A 235 -25.04 -16.29 -18.00
N ARG A 236 -24.01 -16.70 -18.76
CA ARG A 236 -24.07 -17.91 -19.61
C ARG A 236 -23.97 -19.23 -18.83
N GLY A 237 -23.54 -19.20 -17.57
CA GLY A 237 -23.42 -20.36 -16.69
C GLY A 237 -24.71 -20.76 -15.97
N ARG A 238 -25.79 -19.96 -16.07
CA ARG A 238 -27.09 -20.30 -15.46
C ARG A 238 -27.89 -21.22 -16.39
N PRO A 239 -28.17 -22.47 -16.02
CA PRO A 239 -29.08 -23.30 -16.80
C PRO A 239 -30.45 -22.63 -16.79
N VAL A 240 -31.01 -22.40 -17.99
CA VAL A 240 -32.39 -21.99 -18.20
C VAL A 240 -33.29 -23.14 -17.75
N ALA A 241 -33.51 -23.23 -16.44
CA ALA A 241 -34.52 -24.08 -15.85
C ALA A 241 -35.88 -23.37 -16.01
N SER A 242 -36.54 -23.62 -17.13
CA SER A 242 -38.00 -23.82 -17.26
C SER A 242 -38.47 -23.48 -18.67
N MET A 243 -38.82 -24.52 -19.42
CA MET A 243 -40.04 -24.55 -20.23
C MET A 243 -40.24 -26.01 -20.64
N MET A 244 -40.76 -26.81 -19.69
CA MET A 244 -41.57 -27.98 -20.04
C MET A 244 -42.97 -27.46 -20.33
N GLY A 245 -43.37 -27.59 -21.59
CA GLY A 245 -44.74 -27.73 -22.06
C GLY A 245 -44.76 -28.97 -22.95
#